data_AF-A0A376RNW8-F1
#
_entry.id   AF-A0A376RNW8-F1
#
_cell.length_a   1.000
_cell.length_b   1.000
_cell.length_c   1.000
_cell.angle_alpha   90.00
_cell.angle_beta   90.00
_cell.angle_gamma   90.00
#
_symmetry.space_group_name_H-M   'P 1'
#
loop_
_entity.id
_entity.type
_entity.pdbx_description
1 polymer ?
#
loop_
_entity_poly.entity_id
_entity_poly.type
_entity_poly.pdbx_seq_one_letter_code
_entity_poly.pdbx_strand_id
1 'polypeptide(L)' 'MLEDLKRLVLEANLALPKHNLVTLTWGNVSAVDRERGVL' A
#
# COMPACT_ATOMS: atom_id res chain seq x y z
N MET A 1 -12.96 -8.30 8.47
CA MET A 1 -11.88 -8.61 7.52
C MET A 1 -10.99 -7.35 7.44
N LEU A 2 -9.97 -7.27 6.57
CA LEU A 2 -8.96 -6.19 6.55
C LEU A 2 -9.22 -5.15 5.43
N GLU A 3 -10.48 -4.84 5.13
CA GLU A 3 -10.87 -4.02 3.98
C GLU A 3 -10.26 -2.63 4.02
N ASP A 4 -10.27 -1.98 5.18
CA ASP A 4 -9.71 -0.64 5.37
C ASP A 4 -8.20 -0.64 5.17
N LEU A 5 -7.50 -1.66 5.69
CA LEU A 5 -6.06 -1.81 5.51
C LEU A 5 -5.70 -2.04 4.03
N LYS A 6 -6.47 -2.86 3.32
CA LYS A 6 -6.31 -3.07 1.88
C LYS A 6 -6.54 -1.78 1.09
N ARG A 7 -7.55 -0.99 1.46
CA ARG A 7 -7.82 0.30 0.82
C ARG A 7 -6.67 1.28 1.01
N LEU A 8 -6.12 1.36 2.23
CA LEU A 8 -4.95 2.19 2.54
C LEU A 8 -3.73 1.79 1.71
N VAL A 9 -3.44 0.49 1.64
CA VAL A 9 -2.31 -0.03 0.83
C VAL A 9 -2.53 0.25 -0.66
N LEU A 10 -3.75 0.08 -1.17
CA LEU A 10 -4.08 0.39 -2.57
C LEU A 10 -3.85 1.87 -2.88
N GLU A 11 -4.39 2.76 -2.06
CA GLU A 11 -4.25 4.21 -2.25
C GLU A 11 -2.78 4.66 -2.20
N ALA A 12 -1.98 4.08 -1.30
CA ALA A 12 -0.55 4.35 -1.22
C ALA A 12 0.23 3.85 -2.44
N ASN A 13 -0.08 2.65 -2.95
CA ASN A 13 0.55 2.15 -4.19
C ASN A 13 0.16 3.01 -5.40
N LEU A 14 -1.09 3.50 -5.47
CA LEU A 14 -1.54 4.41 -6.52
C LEU A 14 -0.89 5.81 -6.42
N ALA A 15 -0.38 6.20 -5.25
CA ALA A 15 0.33 7.47 -5.08
C ALA A 15 1.74 7.43 -5.69
N LEU A 16 2.40 6.27 -5.72
CA LEU A 16 3.76 6.12 -6.28
C LEU A 16 3.88 6.67 -7.71
N PRO A 17 3.06 6.25 -8.71
CA PRO A 17 3.14 6.80 -10.05
C PRO A 17 2.64 8.25 -10.12
N LYS A 18 1.66 8.65 -9.29
CA LYS A 18 1.15 10.04 -9.26
C LYS A 18 2.23 11.05 -8.84
N HIS A 19 3.17 10.62 -8.00
CA HIS A 19 4.32 11.41 -7.56
C HIS A 19 5.60 11.15 -8.38
N ASN A 20 5.50 10.42 -9.51
CA ASN A 20 6.64 10.06 -10.37
C ASN A 20 7.77 9.32 -9.63
N LEU A 21 7.45 8.52 -8.61
CA LEU A 21 8.43 7.77 -7.81
C LEU A 21 8.81 6.43 -8.46
N VAL A 22 8.02 5.95 -9.42
CA VAL A 22 8.18 4.65 -10.07
C VAL A 22 7.89 4.74 -11.56
N THR A 23 8.43 3.79 -12.33
CA THR A 23 8.07 3.55 -13.73
C THR A 23 7.75 2.07 -13.91
N LEU A 24 6.98 1.72 -14.95
CA LEU A 24 6.51 0.36 -15.20
C LEU A 24 5.82 -0.22 -13.95
N THR A 25 6.22 -1.42 -13.52
CA THR A 25 5.69 -2.12 -12.35
C THR A 25 6.64 -2.04 -11.14
N TRP A 26 7.54 -1.07 -11.11
CA TRP A 26 8.51 -0.94 -10.01
C TRP A 26 7.85 -0.37 -8.76
N GLY A 27 8.43 -0.70 -7.61
CA GLY A 27 7.98 -0.24 -6.30
C GLY A 27 6.73 -0.95 -5.78
N ASN A 28 6.59 -0.98 -4.46
CA ASN A 28 5.43 -1.47 -3.76
C ASN A 28 5.34 -0.80 -2.39
N VAL A 29 4.12 -0.69 -1.86
CA VAL A 29 3.84 -0.28 -0.49
C VAL A 29 3.10 -1.41 0.22
N SER A 30 3.47 -1.68 1.47
CA SER A 30 2.78 -2.59 2.39
C SER A 30 2.43 -1.86 3.69
N ALA A 31 1.52 -2.44 4.48
CA ALA A 31 1.12 -1.91 5.78
C ALA A 31 1.02 -3.03 6.81
N VAL A 32 1.34 -2.69 8.06
CA VAL A 32 1.34 -3.57 9.22
C VAL A 32 0.15 -3.22 10.12
N ASP A 33 -0.54 -4.22 10.67
CA ASP A 33 -1.56 -4.05 11.70
C ASP A 33 -1.22 -4.96 12.89
N ARG A 34 -0.49 -4.41 13.86
CA ARG A 34 0.04 -5.17 15.00
C ARG A 34 -1.04 -5.62 15.98
N GLU A 35 -2.12 -4.85 16.11
CA GLU A 35 -3.22 -5.20 17.00
C GLU A 35 -3.94 -6.45 16.51
N ARG A 36 -4.04 -6.60 15.19
CA ARG A 36 -4.65 -7.77 14.54
C ARG A 36 -3.64 -8.86 14.15
N GLY A 37 -2.36 -8.68 14.49
CA GLY A 37 -1.29 -9.64 14.21
C GLY A 37 -0.90 -9.75 12.73
N VAL A 38 -1.17 -8.72 11.92
CA VAL A 38 -0.78 -8.64 10.50
C VAL A 38 0.60 -7.97 10.42
N LEU A 39 1.58 -8.68 9.86
CA LEU A 39 2.98 -8.26 9.70
C LEU A 39 3.39 -8.21 8.23
#